data_AF-A0A5E4PI06-F1
#
_entry.id   AF-A0A5E4PI06-F1
#
_cell.length_a   1.000
_cell.length_b   1.000
_cell.length_c   1.000
_cell.angle_alpha   90.00
_cell.angle_beta   90.00
_cell.angle_gamma   90.00
#
_symmetry.space_group_name_H-M   'P 1'
#
loop_
_entity.id
_entity.type
_entity.pdbx_description
1 polymer ?
#
loop_
_entity_poly.entity_id
_entity_poly.type
_entity_poly.pdbx_seq_one_letter_code
_entity_poly.pdbx_strand_id
1 'polypeptide(L)'
;MRAIKIDVTNCTVTEVDVSNLKDKQAIVDGYICVGFEYPDGKHVCYVNDEGLLNNPQHFFASKYGYQPYAGNGVIVGSTLTGNDSPCTLTLDEVKASIRFLPLDDVQHLIRVGTVDYGTYITDSTGTRKISSIDLGAFDKKGSDDA
;
A
#
# COMPACT_ATOMS: atom_id res chain seq x y z
N MET A 1 13.88 -14.66 -6.83
CA MET A 1 12.72 -14.44 -7.72
C MET A 1 12.38 -12.96 -7.63
N ARG A 2 12.05 -12.36 -8.77
CA ARG A 2 11.73 -10.93 -8.84
C ARG A 2 10.54 -10.60 -7.95
N ALA A 3 10.68 -9.55 -7.16
CA ALA A 3 9.67 -8.93 -6.33
C ALA A 3 9.81 -7.40 -6.38
N ILE A 4 8.82 -6.68 -5.85
CA ILE A 4 8.87 -5.22 -5.75
C ILE A 4 8.81 -4.82 -4.27
N LYS A 5 9.80 -4.06 -3.81
CA LYS A 5 9.83 -3.46 -2.48
C LYS A 5 9.18 -2.08 -2.51
N ILE A 6 8.32 -1.82 -1.52
CA ILE A 6 7.85 -0.50 -1.14
C ILE A 6 8.63 -0.10 0.10
N ASP A 7 9.47 0.92 -0.01
CA ASP A 7 10.31 1.43 1.08
C ASP A 7 9.72 2.76 1.59
N VAL A 8 9.11 2.73 2.77
CA VAL A 8 8.41 3.90 3.33
C VAL A 8 9.37 4.95 3.88
N THR A 9 10.54 4.53 4.36
CA THR A 9 11.55 5.44 4.91
C THR A 9 12.15 6.29 3.80
N ASN A 10 12.47 5.67 2.67
CA ASN A 10 13.05 6.34 1.51
C ASN A 10 12.00 6.86 0.51
N CYS A 11 10.72 6.51 0.71
CA CYS A 11 9.62 6.80 -0.23
C CYS A 11 9.92 6.31 -1.66
N THR A 12 10.38 5.06 -1.78
CA THR A 12 10.75 4.46 -3.08
C THR A 12 10.04 3.15 -3.35
N VAL A 13 9.93 2.84 -4.64
CA VAL A 13 9.48 1.53 -5.14
C VAL A 13 10.59 0.98 -6.02
N THR A 14 11.14 -0.17 -5.65
CA THR A 14 12.34 -0.76 -6.28
C THR A 14 12.17 -2.25 -6.52
N GLU A 15 12.84 -2.79 -7.54
CA GLU A 15 12.91 -4.24 -7.74
C GLU A 15 13.90 -4.87 -6.75
N VAL A 16 13.55 -6.06 -6.26
CA VAL A 16 14.38 -6.86 -5.36
C VAL A 16 14.25 -8.34 -5.71
N ASP A 17 15.22 -9.14 -5.26
CA ASP A 17 15.16 -10.59 -5.34
C ASP A 17 14.80 -11.19 -3.99
N VAL A 18 13.80 -12.07 -3.97
CA VAL A 18 13.42 -12.88 -2.80
C VAL A 18 13.45 -14.35 -3.16
N SER A 19 13.91 -15.21 -2.27
CA SER A 19 13.99 -16.66 -2.51
C SER A 19 13.10 -17.45 -1.58
N ASN A 20 12.79 -16.91 -0.40
CA ASN A 20 12.07 -17.61 0.65
C ASN A 20 11.33 -16.63 1.58
N LEU A 21 10.61 -17.18 2.56
CA LEU A 21 9.89 -16.42 3.59
C LEU A 21 10.78 -15.45 4.37
N LYS A 22 12.01 -15.86 4.72
CA LYS A 22 12.94 -15.06 5.50
C LYS A 22 13.37 -13.79 4.76
N ASP A 23 13.52 -13.87 3.44
CA ASP A 23 13.84 -12.69 2.62
C ASP A 23 12.68 -11.68 2.63
N LYS A 24 11.43 -12.17 2.52
CA LYS A 24 10.24 -11.31 2.63
C LYS A 24 10.12 -10.65 4.01
N GLN A 25 10.34 -11.42 5.08
CA GLN A 25 10.34 -10.93 6.46
C GLN A 25 11.45 -9.89 6.70
N ALA A 26 12.63 -10.08 6.11
CA ALA A 26 13.72 -9.12 6.18
C ALA A 26 13.39 -7.80 5.45
N ILE A 27 12.62 -7.85 4.35
CA ILE A 27 12.19 -6.64 3.63
C ILE A 27 11.17 -5.83 4.43
N VAL A 28 10.16 -6.50 5.00
CA VAL A 28 9.11 -5.83 5.79
C VAL A 28 9.53 -5.52 7.23
N ASP A 29 10.68 -6.04 7.66
CA ASP A 29 11.25 -5.89 9.01
C ASP A 29 10.39 -6.51 10.12
N GLY A 30 9.89 -7.73 9.90
CA GLY A 30 9.07 -8.44 10.89
C GLY A 30 8.33 -9.66 10.34
N TYR A 31 7.38 -10.17 11.13
CA TYR A 31 6.46 -11.20 10.67
C TYR A 31 5.56 -10.64 9.57
N ILE A 32 5.23 -11.46 8.57
CA ILE A 32 4.47 -10.99 7.41
C ILE A 32 3.01 -11.40 7.52
N CYS A 33 2.12 -10.50 7.10
CA CYS A 33 0.73 -10.81 6.79
C CYS A 33 0.36 -10.24 5.41
N VAL A 34 -0.76 -10.69 4.85
CA VAL A 34 -1.27 -10.13 3.59
C VAL A 34 -1.85 -8.74 3.88
N GLY A 35 -1.27 -7.72 3.26
CA GLY A 35 -1.78 -6.35 3.33
C GLY A 35 -2.95 -6.16 2.37
N PHE A 36 -2.74 -6.47 1.08
CA PHE A 36 -3.75 -6.41 0.03
C PHE A 36 -3.38 -7.29 -1.17
N GLU A 37 -4.37 -7.58 -1.99
CA GLU A 37 -4.24 -8.29 -3.26
C GLU A 37 -4.52 -7.35 -4.43
N TYR A 38 -3.87 -7.60 -5.57
CA TYR A 38 -4.20 -6.90 -6.80
C TYR A 38 -5.48 -7.49 -7.42
N PRO A 39 -6.29 -6.69 -8.16
CA PRO A 39 -7.53 -7.16 -8.77
C PRO A 39 -7.37 -8.28 -9.80
N ASP A 40 -6.14 -8.52 -10.27
CA ASP A 40 -5.83 -9.60 -11.20
C ASP A 40 -5.80 -10.99 -10.53
N GLY A 41 -5.83 -11.06 -9.20
CA GLY A 41 -5.72 -12.30 -8.42
C GLY A 41 -4.37 -12.99 -8.54
N LYS A 42 -3.35 -12.29 -9.05
CA LYS A 42 -2.02 -12.84 -9.35
C LYS A 42 -0.90 -12.14 -8.61
N HIS A 43 -1.17 -11.05 -7.90
CA HIS A 43 -0.16 -10.36 -7.11
C HIS A 43 -0.67 -10.04 -5.71
N VAL A 44 0.22 -10.19 -4.74
CA VAL A 44 -0.08 -9.96 -3.32
C VAL A 44 1.00 -9.08 -2.72
N CYS A 45 0.59 -8.13 -1.90
CA CYS A 45 1.49 -7.32 -1.08
C CYS A 45 1.51 -7.89 0.34
N TYR A 46 2.70 -8.28 0.80
CA TYR A 46 2.95 -8.60 2.20
C TYR A 46 3.46 -7.37 2.94
N VAL A 47 3.04 -7.23 4.19
CA VAL A 47 3.42 -6.15 5.11
C VAL A 47 3.82 -6.73 6.45
N ASN A 48 4.41 -5.90 7.32
CA ASN A 48 4.73 -6.30 8.68
C ASN A 48 3.45 -6.37 9.53
N ASP A 49 3.12 -7.56 10.03
CA ASP A 49 1.95 -7.80 10.90
C ASP A 49 2.04 -7.03 12.22
N GLU A 50 3.26 -6.77 12.67
CA GLU A 50 3.57 -6.05 13.90
C GLU A 50 3.98 -4.59 13.65
N GLY A 51 3.79 -4.08 12.42
CA GLY A 51 4.33 -2.78 11.99
C GLY A 51 3.86 -1.57 12.82
N LEU A 52 2.74 -1.71 13.55
CA LEU A 52 2.20 -0.66 14.43
C LEU A 52 2.82 -0.63 15.84
N LEU A 53 3.50 -1.70 16.28
CA LEU A 53 3.96 -1.83 17.67
C LEU A 53 5.09 -0.85 18.05
N ASN A 54 5.87 -0.38 17.08
CA ASN A 54 7.09 0.41 17.31
C ASN A 54 6.92 1.92 17.04
N ASN A 55 5.72 2.46 17.25
CA ASN A 55 5.39 3.89 17.02
C ASN A 55 5.87 4.41 15.63
N PRO A 56 5.41 3.77 14.53
CA PRO A 56 5.87 4.08 13.19
C PRO A 56 5.58 5.53 12.79
N GLN A 57 6.52 6.15 12.08
CA GLN A 57 6.40 7.53 11.57
C GLN A 57 6.09 7.60 10.07
N HIS A 58 6.23 6.46 9.37
CA HIS A 58 6.11 6.38 7.92
C HIS A 58 5.20 5.22 7.53
N PHE A 59 4.32 5.51 6.59
CA PHE A 59 3.28 4.61 6.12
C PHE A 59 3.21 4.67 4.59
N PHE A 60 2.51 3.70 4.03
CA PHE A 60 2.03 3.80 2.65
C PHE A 60 0.58 3.36 2.56
N ALA A 61 -0.17 3.94 1.64
CA ALA A 61 -1.49 3.49 1.24
C ALA A 61 -1.42 2.94 -0.19
N SER A 62 -2.25 1.96 -0.47
CA SER A 62 -2.43 1.39 -1.82
C SER A 62 -3.87 1.61 -2.25
N LYS A 63 -4.11 1.92 -3.53
CA LYS A 63 -5.48 2.00 -4.08
C LYS A 63 -6.27 0.69 -4.00
N TYR A 64 -5.57 -0.43 -3.78
CA TYR A 64 -6.14 -1.76 -3.61
C TYR A 64 -6.26 -2.16 -2.12
N GLY A 65 -5.68 -1.35 -1.22
CA GLY A 65 -5.77 -1.55 0.22
C GLY A 65 -6.86 -0.67 0.83
N TYR A 66 -7.43 -1.13 1.95
CA TYR A 66 -8.49 -0.40 2.65
C TYR A 66 -7.95 0.59 3.70
N GLN A 67 -6.67 0.49 4.04
CA GLN A 67 -6.03 1.29 5.09
C GLN A 67 -4.56 1.59 4.75
N PRO A 68 -3.96 2.63 5.37
CA PRO A 68 -2.51 2.79 5.38
C PRO A 68 -1.83 1.66 6.14
N TYR A 69 -0.67 1.23 5.66
CA TYR A 69 0.17 0.20 6.26
C TYR A 69 1.44 0.83 6.82
N ALA A 70 1.80 0.44 8.04
CA ALA A 70 3.03 0.86 8.70
C ALA A 70 4.22 0.01 8.25
N GLY A 71 5.36 0.66 7.98
CA GLY A 71 6.57 -0.05 7.54
C GLY A 71 6.55 -0.41 6.06
N ASN A 72 7.54 -1.21 5.65
CA ASN A 72 7.75 -1.56 4.25
C ASN A 72 6.74 -2.60 3.74
N GLY A 73 6.56 -2.63 2.43
CA GLY A 73 5.80 -3.66 1.73
C GLY A 73 6.68 -4.47 0.77
N VAL A 74 6.29 -5.71 0.50
CA VAL A 74 6.88 -6.52 -0.58
C VAL A 74 5.78 -7.16 -1.41
N ILE A 75 5.82 -6.90 -2.73
CA ILE A 75 4.88 -7.44 -3.69
C ILE A 75 5.53 -8.60 -4.45
N VAL A 76 4.84 -9.73 -4.45
CA VAL A 76 5.22 -10.93 -5.20
C VAL A 76 4.08 -11.35 -6.12
N GLY A 77 4.39 -12.16 -7.14
CA GLY A 77 3.37 -12.90 -7.86
C GLY A 77 2.84 -14.05 -7.00
N SER A 78 1.62 -14.48 -7.27
CA SER A 78 0.95 -15.62 -6.64
C SER A 78 0.38 -16.54 -7.71
N THR A 79 0.54 -17.85 -7.51
CA THR A 79 -0.08 -18.88 -8.36
C THR A 79 -1.52 -19.14 -7.92
N LEU A 80 -2.31 -19.81 -8.77
CA LEU A 80 -3.66 -20.24 -8.44
C LEU A 80 -3.75 -21.17 -7.21
N THR A 81 -2.63 -21.78 -6.81
CA THR A 81 -2.55 -22.65 -5.62
C THR A 81 -2.07 -21.90 -4.38
N GLY A 82 -1.91 -20.57 -4.44
CA GLY A 82 -1.43 -19.74 -3.34
C GLY A 82 0.08 -19.80 -3.11
N ASN A 83 0.86 -20.28 -4.07
CA ASN A 83 2.32 -20.28 -3.98
C ASN A 83 2.91 -18.99 -4.55
N ASP A 84 4.06 -18.60 -4.02
CA ASP A 84 4.87 -17.50 -4.53
C ASP A 84 5.31 -17.74 -6.00
N SER A 85 5.26 -16.68 -6.81
CA SER A 85 5.82 -16.63 -8.17
C SER A 85 6.48 -15.27 -8.46
N PRO A 86 7.34 -15.16 -9.49
CA PRO A 86 7.95 -13.88 -9.83
C PRO A 86 6.91 -12.80 -10.10
N CYS A 87 7.08 -11.62 -9.48
CA CYS A 87 6.22 -10.48 -9.73
C CYS A 87 6.32 -10.07 -11.20
N THR A 88 5.18 -9.84 -11.87
CA THR A 88 5.11 -9.42 -13.28
C THR A 88 4.73 -7.96 -13.46
N LEU A 89 4.30 -7.28 -12.39
CA LEU A 89 4.03 -5.84 -12.40
C LEU A 89 5.28 -5.04 -12.73
N THR A 90 5.10 -3.93 -13.43
CA THR A 90 6.13 -2.92 -13.67
C THR A 90 6.26 -1.99 -12.46
N LEU A 91 7.41 -1.33 -12.32
CA LEU A 91 7.60 -0.32 -11.27
C LEU A 91 6.61 0.84 -11.40
N ASP A 92 6.25 1.23 -12.62
CA ASP A 92 5.35 2.36 -12.86
C ASP A 92 3.91 2.03 -12.46
N GLU A 93 3.43 0.81 -12.74
CA GLU A 93 2.13 0.34 -12.26
C GLU A 93 2.05 0.35 -10.73
N VAL A 94 3.11 -0.11 -10.06
CA VAL A 94 3.15 -0.09 -8.59
C VAL A 94 3.21 1.34 -8.07
N LYS A 95 4.10 2.19 -8.60
CA LYS A 95 4.18 3.61 -8.19
C LYS A 95 2.85 4.34 -8.35
N ALA A 96 2.12 4.08 -9.43
CA ALA A 96 0.80 4.67 -9.67
C ALA A 96 -0.28 4.17 -8.69
N SER A 97 -0.03 3.07 -7.96
CA SER A 97 -0.96 2.52 -6.97
C SER A 97 -0.61 2.87 -5.53
N ILE A 98 0.60 3.38 -5.26
CA ILE A 98 1.14 3.61 -3.92
C ILE A 98 1.23 5.10 -3.60
N ARG A 99 0.83 5.47 -2.38
CA ARG A 99 1.03 6.79 -1.80
C ARG A 99 1.78 6.67 -0.48
N PHE A 100 2.91 7.35 -0.36
CA PHE A 100 3.63 7.46 0.91
C PHE A 100 3.00 8.52 1.80
N LEU A 101 2.86 8.20 3.09
CA LEU A 101 2.17 9.03 4.07
C LEU A 101 3.03 9.16 5.35
N PRO A 102 3.35 10.39 5.80
CA PRO A 102 3.83 10.59 7.16
C PRO A 102 2.71 10.34 8.19
N LEU A 103 3.06 10.13 9.45
CA LEU A 103 2.11 9.91 10.54
C LEU A 103 1.02 10.99 10.62
N ASP A 104 1.38 12.26 10.45
CA ASP A 104 0.43 13.39 10.52
C ASP A 104 -0.66 13.26 9.45
N ASP A 105 -0.31 12.82 8.23
CA ASP A 105 -1.28 12.59 7.16
C ASP A 105 -2.23 11.44 7.54
N VAL A 106 -1.71 10.35 8.14
CA VAL A 106 -2.53 9.23 8.60
C VAL A 106 -3.48 9.66 9.73
N GLN A 107 -3.00 10.42 10.71
CA GLN A 107 -3.83 10.95 11.78
C GLN A 107 -4.91 11.90 11.25
N HIS A 108 -4.58 12.70 10.25
CA HIS A 108 -5.55 13.56 9.58
C HIS A 108 -6.63 12.73 8.88
N LEU A 109 -6.25 11.70 8.10
CA LEU A 109 -7.18 10.79 7.42
C LEU A 109 -8.17 10.13 8.39
N ILE A 110 -7.70 9.65 9.54
CA ILE A 110 -8.55 9.04 10.58
C ILE A 110 -9.56 10.05 11.12
N ARG A 111 -9.14 11.31 11.29
CA ARG A 111 -9.98 12.37 11.86
C ARG A 111 -11.06 12.86 10.89
N VAL A 112 -10.78 12.89 9.59
CA VAL A 112 -11.69 13.41 8.56
C VAL A 112 -12.52 12.33 7.86
N GLY A 113 -12.17 11.04 8.02
CA GLY A 113 -12.97 9.91 7.55
C GLY A 113 -13.01 9.72 6.03
N THR A 114 -12.11 10.34 5.26
CA THR A 114 -12.05 10.23 3.80
C THR A 114 -10.62 9.95 3.33
N VAL A 115 -10.44 8.92 2.49
CA VAL A 115 -9.19 8.66 1.76
C VAL A 115 -9.36 9.22 0.35
N ASP A 116 -8.96 10.46 0.15
CA ASP A 116 -8.97 11.07 -1.17
C ASP A 116 -7.67 10.69 -1.89
N TYR A 117 -7.75 9.84 -2.93
CA TYR A 117 -6.60 9.46 -3.77
C TYR A 117 -6.11 10.60 -4.68
N GLY A 118 -6.55 11.83 -4.42
CA GLY A 118 -6.09 13.04 -5.07
C GLY A 118 -4.58 13.30 -4.93
N THR A 119 -4.02 13.93 -5.97
CA THR A 119 -2.63 14.38 -6.03
C THR A 119 -2.42 15.55 -5.06
N TYR A 120 -1.30 15.58 -4.33
CA TYR A 120 -0.91 16.77 -3.59
C TYR A 120 -0.35 17.82 -4.56
N ILE A 121 -0.93 19.02 -4.58
CA ILE A 121 -0.34 20.17 -5.28
C ILE A 121 0.32 21.05 -4.23
N THR A 122 1.63 21.22 -4.34
CA THR A 122 2.40 22.18 -3.53
C THR A 122 2.30 23.55 -4.19
N ASP A 123 1.72 24.53 -3.51
CA ASP A 123 1.74 25.91 -4.01
C ASP A 123 3.08 26.59 -3.73
N SER A 124 3.28 27.79 -4.30
CA SER A 124 4.51 28.58 -4.16
C SER A 124 4.82 29.03 -2.72
N THR A 125 3.94 28.72 -1.75
CA THR A 125 4.12 29.01 -0.32
C THR A 125 4.51 27.78 0.49
N GLY A 126 4.61 26.61 -0.14
CA GLY A 126 4.88 25.33 0.53
C GLY A 126 3.64 24.69 1.16
N THR A 127 2.45 25.26 0.95
CA THR A 127 1.20 24.72 1.45
C THR A 127 0.74 23.58 0.56
N ARG A 128 0.52 22.39 1.13
CA ARG A 128 -0.03 21.23 0.41
C ARG A 128 -1.54 21.37 0.33
N LYS A 129 -2.10 21.55 -0.87
CA LYS A 129 -3.54 21.47 -1.10
C LYS A 129 -3.90 20.11 -1.66
N ILE A 130 -4.97 19.53 -1.12
CA ILE A 130 -5.61 18.33 -1.65
C ILE A 130 -6.45 18.79 -2.85
N SER A 131 -6.08 18.40 -4.07
CA SER A 131 -7.03 18.42 -5.17
C SER A 131 -7.86 17.16 -5.07
N SER A 132 -9.11 17.28 -4.64
CA SER A 132 -10.03 16.15 -4.57
C SER A 132 -10.24 15.56 -5.96
N ILE A 133 -10.03 14.26 -6.12
CA ILE A 133 -10.55 13.55 -7.27
C ILE A 133 -11.93 13.05 -6.86
N ASP A 134 -12.96 13.63 -7.47
CA ASP A 134 -14.35 13.20 -7.29
C ASP A 134 -14.51 11.79 -7.86
N LEU A 135 -14.33 10.78 -7.01
CA LEU A 135 -14.78 9.42 -7.26
C LEU A 135 -16.25 9.41 -6.87
N GLY A 136 -17.11 9.60 -7.86
CA GLY A 136 -18.56 9.71 -7.70
C GLY A 136 -19.13 8.75 -6.65
N ALA A 137 -20.06 9.28 -5.84
CA ALA A 137 -20.67 8.63 -4.69
C ALA A 137 -20.91 7.13 -4.87
N PHE A 138 -20.37 6.32 -3.94
CA PHE A 138 -20.74 4.92 -3.81
C PHE A 138 -22.18 4.85 -3.26
N ASP A 139 -23.14 4.64 -4.16
CA ASP A 139 -24.57 4.49 -3.84
C ASP A 139 -24.76 3.23 -2.99
N LYS A 140 -24.99 3.40 -1.67
CA LYS A 140 -25.48 2.32 -0.81
C LYS A 140 -26.94 2.04 -1.19
N LYS A 141 -27.18 1.30 -2.27
CA LYS A 141 -28.46 0.63 -2.45
C LYS A 141 -28.47 -0.63 -1.60
N GLY A 142 -29.36 -0.62 -0.62
CA GLY A 142 -29.52 -1.65 0.39
C GLY A 142 -29.90 -3.02 -0.19
N SER A 143 -29.60 -4.03 0.60
CA SER A 143 -30.22 -5.34 0.55
C SER A 143 -30.54 -5.76 1.98
N ASP A 144 -31.58 -5.13 2.53
CA ASP A 144 -32.51 -5.87 3.37
C ASP A 144 -33.59 -6.43 2.42
N ASP A 145 -34.05 -7.64 2.71
CA ASP A 145 -35.07 -8.45 2.01
C ASP A 145 -34.58 -9.45 0.94
N ALA A 146 -34.24 -10.67 1.38
CA ALA A 146 -34.91 -11.95 1.04
C ALA A 146 -34.17 -13.16 1.63
#